data_AF-A0A1I7HM17-F1
#
_entry.id   AF-A0A1I7HM17-F1
#
_cell.length_a   1.000
_cell.length_b   1.000
_cell.length_c   1.000
_cell.angle_alpha   90.00
_cell.angle_beta   90.00
_cell.angle_gamma   90.00
#
_symmetry.space_group_name_H-M   'P 1'
#
loop_
_entity.id
_entity.type
_entity.pdbx_description
1 polymer ?
#
loop_
_entity_poly.entity_id
_entity_poly.type
_entity_poly.pdbx_seq_one_letter_code
_entity_poly.pdbx_strand_id
1 'polypeptide(L)'
;MTYSYDNKMIYRKKPESNTTLETLHLDTPYTAEVSAAYQRQLPHVMMRFQNKTDSILEESKQPSTPKKKSTTPKKYSKKALLNFAAHAGYVHNESYQDEFVNFKDNNQNLAPGKLFPGVELIPQETIEINRPIGPRRNKLAYNIEDTFRNNMANEYRVTSIPAFIKGLRDMYEKNKQTLHPMTQRLVEKHIEYNGGILPTMAGIAGLHAEVQALNQIFMTADQDEPLNPARYAKTMLQSSIFTKRLTTANAGQDFPACHNCSGIIQSPANVITGTVDSAGSNFSAQVAKRYRSQSLSK
;
A
#
# COMPACT_ATOMS: atom_id res chain seq x y z
N MET A 1 2.59 37.02 3.53
CA MET A 1 2.13 35.87 4.34
C MET A 1 3.26 34.86 4.40
N THR A 2 3.86 34.69 5.57
CA THR A 2 4.92 33.71 5.84
C THR A 2 4.25 32.39 6.25
N TYR A 3 4.35 31.37 5.40
CA TYR A 3 3.88 30.02 5.74
C TYR A 3 4.98 29.31 6.53
N SER A 4 4.70 28.97 7.79
CA SER A 4 5.57 28.14 8.63
C SER A 4 5.30 26.67 8.29
N TYR A 5 6.30 25.98 7.75
CA TYR A 5 6.27 24.54 7.51
C TYR A 5 6.93 23.82 8.69
N ASP A 6 6.14 23.20 9.55
CA ASP A 6 6.61 22.51 10.75
C ASP A 6 6.86 21.01 10.43
N ASN A 7 7.88 20.73 9.62
CA ASN A 7 8.30 19.36 9.28
C ASN A 7 8.96 18.70 10.50
N LYS A 8 8.19 17.96 11.31
CA LYS A 8 8.70 17.24 12.49
C LYS A 8 9.23 15.86 12.11
N MET A 9 10.43 15.82 11.54
CA MET A 9 11.19 14.58 11.43
C MET A 9 11.77 14.24 12.81
N ILE A 10 11.28 13.17 13.45
CA ILE A 10 11.83 12.67 14.72
C ILE A 10 12.76 11.50 14.41
N TYR A 11 14.03 11.69 14.73
CA TYR A 11 15.12 10.77 14.46
C TYR A 11 15.61 10.10 15.75
N ARG A 12 15.92 8.80 15.70
CA ARG A 12 16.66 8.12 16.78
C ARG A 12 18.00 7.64 16.25
N LYS A 13 19.07 8.07 16.93
CA LYS A 13 20.44 7.60 16.70
C LYS A 13 20.50 6.07 16.89
N LYS A 14 21.03 5.33 15.91
CA LYS A 14 21.40 3.91 16.08
C LYS A 14 22.46 3.76 17.18
N PRO A 15 22.44 2.68 17.98
CA PRO A 15 23.54 2.38 18.89
C PRO A 15 24.83 2.16 18.09
N GLU A 16 25.90 2.81 18.53
CA GLU A 16 27.10 3.17 17.77
C GLU A 16 27.90 1.96 17.25
N SER A 17 28.20 1.96 15.94
CA SER A 17 29.42 1.33 15.41
C SER A 17 30.29 2.42 14.78
N ASN A 18 31.47 2.64 15.36
CA ASN A 18 32.40 3.70 15.02
C ASN A 18 32.91 3.61 13.57
N THR A 19 32.30 4.35 12.63
CA THR A 19 33.02 4.87 11.45
C THR A 19 32.50 6.25 11.04
N THR A 20 33.43 7.16 10.78
CA THR A 20 33.23 8.60 10.49
C THR A 20 32.48 8.90 9.19
N LEU A 21 32.11 7.87 8.42
CA LEU A 21 31.33 7.97 7.17
C LEU A 21 29.83 7.72 7.38
N GLU A 22 29.38 7.20 8.54
CA GLU A 22 27.95 7.05 8.84
C GLU A 22 27.29 8.34 9.36
N THR A 23 28.05 9.37 9.72
CA THR A 23 27.55 10.68 10.19
C THR A 23 26.74 11.50 9.17
N LEU A 24 26.64 11.02 7.92
CA LEU A 24 25.75 11.56 6.88
C LEU A 24 24.49 10.72 6.66
N HIS A 25 24.28 9.65 7.44
CA HIS A 25 23.00 8.93 7.44
C HIS A 25 21.96 9.80 8.13
N LEU A 26 21.06 10.39 7.33
CA LEU A 26 19.77 10.84 7.84
C LEU A 26 19.13 9.64 8.54
N ASP A 27 19.05 9.70 9.87
CA ASP A 27 18.38 8.70 10.70
C ASP A 27 17.01 8.37 10.08
N THR A 28 16.56 7.12 10.11
CA THR A 28 15.21 6.78 9.64
C THR A 28 14.20 7.28 10.68
N PRO A 29 13.15 8.03 10.30
CA PRO A 29 12.17 8.50 11.27
C PRO A 29 11.45 7.34 11.95
N TYR A 30 11.27 7.40 13.28
CA TYR A 30 10.54 6.37 14.01
C TYR A 30 9.04 6.49 13.71
N THR A 31 8.57 5.68 12.77
CA THR A 31 7.24 5.76 12.15
C THR A 31 6.08 5.92 13.13
N ALA A 32 6.11 5.25 14.28
CA ALA A 32 5.06 5.35 15.30
C ALA A 32 5.07 6.69 16.05
N GLU A 33 6.25 7.26 16.33
CA GLU A 33 6.36 8.58 16.99
C GLU A 33 5.99 9.71 16.02
N VAL A 34 6.38 9.58 14.74
CA VAL A 34 5.97 10.52 13.68
C VAL A 34 4.46 10.44 13.44
N SER A 35 3.89 9.23 13.35
CA SER A 35 2.43 9.03 13.28
C SER A 35 1.73 9.71 14.44
N ALA A 36 2.17 9.44 15.68
CA ALA A 36 1.60 10.04 16.87
C ALA A 36 1.72 11.58 16.87
N ALA A 37 2.82 12.14 16.39
CA ALA A 37 3.01 13.59 16.29
C ALA A 37 2.03 14.24 15.31
N TYR A 38 1.86 13.67 14.12
CA TYR A 38 0.89 14.15 13.13
C TYR A 38 -0.56 13.95 13.60
N GLN A 39 -0.88 12.81 14.21
CA GLN A 39 -2.21 12.55 14.75
C GLN A 39 -2.60 13.55 15.86
N ARG A 40 -1.65 13.99 16.69
CA ARG A 40 -1.88 15.04 17.71
C ARG A 40 -2.21 16.41 17.11
N GLN A 41 -1.77 16.70 15.89
CA GLN A 41 -2.10 17.95 15.20
C GLN A 41 -3.49 17.93 14.55
N LEU A 42 -4.06 16.73 14.33
CA LEU A 42 -5.36 16.54 13.67
C LEU A 42 -6.36 15.77 14.55
N PRO A 43 -6.54 16.12 15.85
CA PRO A 43 -7.24 15.26 16.82
C PRO A 43 -8.70 15.02 16.43
N HIS A 44 -9.43 16.05 16.00
CA HIS A 44 -10.82 15.93 15.59
C HIS A 44 -10.99 15.08 14.33
N VAL A 45 -10.07 15.22 13.37
CA VAL A 45 -10.07 14.43 12.13
C VAL A 45 -9.78 12.97 12.45
N MET A 46 -8.77 12.70 13.27
CA MET A 46 -8.39 11.33 13.62
C MET A 46 -9.49 10.61 14.41
N MET A 47 -10.17 11.32 15.31
CA MET A 47 -11.35 10.80 16.01
C MET A 47 -12.49 10.48 15.04
N ARG A 48 -12.80 11.39 14.11
CA ARG A 48 -13.83 11.16 13.07
C ARG A 48 -13.49 9.93 12.22
N PHE A 49 -12.24 9.81 11.78
CA PHE A 49 -11.76 8.70 10.98
C PHE A 49 -11.79 7.36 11.73
N GLN A 50 -11.41 7.36 13.01
CA GLN A 50 -11.51 6.18 13.87
C GLN A 50 -12.97 5.75 14.03
N ASN A 51 -13.86 6.68 14.38
CA ASN A 51 -15.29 6.39 14.54
C ASN A 51 -15.91 5.80 13.25
N LYS A 52 -15.49 6.32 12.08
CA LYS A 52 -15.91 5.76 10.79
C LYS A 52 -15.37 4.34 10.60
N THR A 53 -14.09 4.11 10.88
CA THR A 53 -13.48 2.78 10.80
C THR A 53 -14.18 1.78 11.71
N ASP A 54 -14.48 2.17 12.95
CA ASP A 54 -15.18 1.32 13.91
C ASP A 54 -16.61 1.03 13.42
N SER A 55 -17.30 2.02 12.85
CA SER A 55 -18.62 1.81 12.24
C SER A 55 -18.61 0.80 11.10
N ILE A 56 -17.58 0.85 10.24
CA ILE A 56 -17.37 -0.14 9.15
C ILE A 56 -17.18 -1.54 9.74
N LEU A 57 -16.37 -1.67 10.80
CA LEU A 57 -16.10 -2.94 11.46
C LEU A 57 -17.35 -3.49 12.16
N GLU A 58 -18.13 -2.64 12.83
CA GLU A 58 -19.37 -3.04 13.51
C GLU A 58 -20.48 -3.43 12.53
N GLU A 59 -20.66 -2.72 11.41
CA GLU A 59 -21.63 -3.08 10.36
C GLU A 59 -21.41 -4.53 9.88
N SER A 60 -20.16 -4.95 9.80
CA SER A 60 -19.76 -6.28 9.36
C SER A 60 -20.08 -7.40 10.36
N LYS A 61 -20.10 -7.08 11.66
CA LYS A 61 -20.39 -8.03 12.74
C LYS A 61 -21.88 -8.29 12.88
N GLN A 62 -22.71 -7.33 12.46
CA GLN A 62 -24.16 -7.45 12.57
C GLN A 62 -24.70 -8.59 11.70
N PRO A 63 -25.45 -9.55 12.27
CA PRO A 63 -26.04 -10.65 11.50
C PRO A 63 -26.96 -10.11 10.41
N SER A 64 -26.90 -10.70 9.22
CA SER A 64 -27.91 -10.48 8.18
C SER A 64 -29.24 -11.01 8.70
N THR A 65 -30.20 -10.15 8.98
CA THR A 65 -31.52 -10.57 9.49
C THR A 65 -32.19 -11.47 8.44
N PRO A 66 -32.64 -12.70 8.81
CA PRO A 66 -33.12 -13.67 7.83
C PRO A 66 -34.47 -13.32 7.15
N LYS A 67 -35.14 -12.22 7.51
CA LYS A 67 -36.57 -12.02 7.19
C LYS A 67 -37.03 -10.64 6.70
N LYS A 68 -36.13 -9.72 6.37
CA LYS A 68 -36.51 -8.55 5.57
C LYS A 68 -35.46 -8.33 4.51
N LYS A 69 -35.84 -8.43 3.23
CA LYS A 69 -35.06 -7.88 2.12
C LYS A 69 -34.92 -6.37 2.40
N SER A 70 -33.87 -6.00 3.13
CA SER A 70 -33.41 -4.62 3.19
C SER A 70 -33.24 -4.16 1.74
N THR A 71 -33.99 -3.15 1.35
CA THR A 71 -33.97 -2.58 -0.01
C THR A 71 -32.61 -1.98 -0.36
N THR A 72 -31.76 -1.74 0.64
CA THR A 72 -30.36 -1.36 0.50
C THR A 72 -29.43 -2.50 0.94
N PRO A 73 -28.57 -3.01 0.05
CA PRO A 73 -27.54 -3.99 0.44
C PRO A 73 -26.53 -3.34 1.37
N LYS A 74 -26.13 -4.03 2.45
CA LYS A 74 -25.07 -3.59 3.36
C LYS A 74 -23.76 -3.39 2.58
N LYS A 75 -23.19 -2.19 2.65
CA LYS A 75 -21.93 -1.84 1.96
C LYS A 75 -20.76 -2.66 2.54
N TYR A 76 -20.76 -2.90 3.85
CA TYR A 76 -19.67 -3.58 4.56
C TYR A 76 -20.12 -4.84 5.29
N SER A 77 -20.82 -5.75 4.61
CA SER A 77 -21.10 -7.09 5.16
C SER A 77 -19.81 -7.85 5.54
N LYS A 78 -19.90 -8.84 6.45
CA LYS A 78 -18.76 -9.71 6.79
C LYS A 78 -18.03 -10.29 5.57
N LYS A 79 -18.78 -10.69 4.53
CA LYS A 79 -18.22 -11.21 3.28
C LYS A 79 -17.58 -10.11 2.42
N ALA A 80 -18.14 -8.90 2.44
CA ALA A 80 -17.56 -7.76 1.73
C ALA A 80 -16.25 -7.30 2.38
N LEU A 81 -16.15 -7.27 3.72
CA LEU A 81 -14.91 -6.90 4.41
C LEU A 81 -13.72 -7.81 4.09
N LEU A 82 -13.94 -9.09 3.78
CA LEU A 82 -12.86 -9.99 3.33
C LEU A 82 -12.19 -9.51 2.02
N ASN A 83 -12.82 -8.57 1.31
CA ASN A 83 -12.30 -7.97 0.09
C ASN A 83 -11.61 -6.62 0.33
N PHE A 84 -11.71 -6.05 1.53
CA PHE A 84 -11.13 -4.75 1.87
C PHE A 84 -10.03 -4.94 2.91
N ALA A 85 -8.76 -4.79 2.51
CA ALA A 85 -7.66 -4.90 3.48
C ALA A 85 -7.55 -3.66 4.37
N ALA A 86 -7.90 -2.49 3.82
CA ALA A 86 -7.63 -1.19 4.39
C ALA A 86 -8.80 -0.21 4.19
N HIS A 87 -8.92 0.73 5.13
CA HIS A 87 -9.70 1.96 5.03
C HIS A 87 -8.72 3.12 5.06
N ALA A 88 -8.73 3.97 4.04
CA ALA A 88 -7.92 5.18 3.99
C ALA A 88 -8.80 6.43 3.97
N GLY A 89 -8.20 7.54 4.41
CA GLY A 89 -8.72 8.88 4.26
C GLY A 89 -7.58 9.87 4.09
N TYR A 90 -7.95 11.11 3.79
CA TYR A 90 -6.99 12.20 3.70
C TYR A 90 -7.54 13.52 4.25
N VAL A 91 -6.62 14.43 4.55
CA VAL A 91 -6.88 15.85 4.71
C VAL A 91 -6.04 16.63 3.71
N HIS A 92 -6.64 17.60 3.04
CA HIS A 92 -5.97 18.57 2.17
C HIS A 92 -6.60 19.95 2.37
N ASN A 93 -5.80 20.96 2.74
CA ASN A 93 -6.29 22.33 3.01
C ASN A 93 -7.57 22.35 3.87
N GLU A 94 -7.55 21.66 5.01
CA GLU A 94 -8.67 21.51 5.96
C GLU A 94 -9.89 20.71 5.45
N SER A 95 -9.93 20.36 4.16
CA SER A 95 -10.92 19.44 3.61
C SER A 95 -10.58 18.00 3.98
N TYR A 96 -11.57 17.27 4.50
CA TYR A 96 -11.45 15.88 4.91
C TYR A 96 -12.32 14.98 4.06
N GLN A 97 -11.76 13.86 3.60
CA GLN A 97 -12.50 12.79 2.95
C GLN A 97 -11.94 11.41 3.34
N ASP A 98 -12.83 10.44 3.50
CA ASP A 98 -12.51 9.06 3.88
C ASP A 98 -13.35 8.05 3.07
N GLU A 99 -13.43 6.81 3.57
CA GLU A 99 -14.09 5.66 2.94
C GLU A 99 -13.42 5.14 1.66
N PHE A 100 -12.13 5.44 1.46
CA PHE A 100 -11.34 4.76 0.44
C PHE A 100 -11.05 3.34 0.91
N VAL A 101 -11.39 2.35 0.09
CA VAL A 101 -11.11 0.94 0.33
C VAL A 101 -10.50 0.32 -0.92
N ASN A 102 -9.63 -0.67 -0.75
CA ASN A 102 -8.93 -1.27 -1.89
C ASN A 102 -9.90 -1.74 -2.98
N PHE A 103 -9.59 -1.40 -4.23
CA PHE A 103 -10.30 -1.98 -5.36
C PHE A 103 -9.93 -3.46 -5.49
N LYS A 104 -10.94 -4.28 -5.73
CA LYS A 104 -10.78 -5.72 -5.91
C LYS A 104 -11.63 -6.20 -7.06
N ASP A 105 -11.04 -7.06 -7.88
CA ASP A 105 -11.76 -7.86 -8.87
C ASP A 105 -11.39 -9.34 -8.67
N ASN A 106 -12.41 -10.17 -8.45
CA ASN A 106 -12.20 -11.61 -8.27
C ASN A 106 -11.83 -12.33 -9.57
N ASN A 107 -11.89 -11.65 -10.72
CA ASN A 107 -11.53 -12.16 -12.05
C ASN A 107 -10.27 -11.51 -12.62
N GLN A 108 -9.81 -10.40 -12.04
CA GLN A 108 -8.58 -9.69 -12.44
C GLN A 108 -7.77 -9.34 -11.18
N ASN A 109 -6.90 -10.25 -10.77
CA ASN A 109 -6.08 -10.19 -9.55
C ASN A 109 -4.71 -10.85 -9.77
N LEU A 110 -4.09 -11.38 -8.71
CA LEU A 110 -2.77 -12.05 -8.78
C LEU A 110 -2.89 -13.57 -8.53
N ALA A 111 -4.08 -14.14 -8.70
CA ALA A 111 -4.28 -15.59 -8.63
C ALA A 111 -4.07 -16.23 -10.02
N PRO A 112 -3.48 -17.44 -10.07
CA PRO A 112 -3.34 -18.19 -11.32
C PRO A 112 -4.65 -18.30 -12.10
N GLY A 113 -4.60 -18.04 -13.42
CA GLY A 113 -5.76 -18.08 -14.31
C GLY A 113 -6.71 -16.87 -14.22
N LYS A 114 -6.42 -15.88 -13.37
CA LYS A 114 -7.25 -14.68 -13.18
C LYS A 114 -6.38 -13.43 -13.08
N LEU A 115 -5.31 -13.39 -13.86
CA LEU A 115 -4.29 -12.35 -13.75
C LEU A 115 -4.83 -10.98 -14.16
N PHE A 116 -4.32 -9.96 -13.50
CA PHE A 116 -4.54 -8.58 -13.87
C PHE A 116 -3.96 -8.32 -15.27
N PRO A 117 -4.59 -7.46 -16.09
CA PRO A 117 -4.07 -7.17 -17.43
C PRO A 117 -2.60 -6.73 -17.41
N GLY A 118 -1.80 -7.28 -18.33
CA GLY A 118 -0.39 -6.92 -18.48
C GLY A 118 0.55 -7.43 -17.40
N VAL A 119 0.15 -8.44 -16.61
CA VAL A 119 1.04 -9.08 -15.61
C VAL A 119 1.21 -10.57 -15.82
N GLU A 120 2.37 -11.07 -15.38
CA GLU A 120 2.68 -12.49 -15.27
C GLU A 120 3.18 -12.78 -13.85
N LEU A 121 2.82 -13.94 -13.30
CA LEU A 121 3.38 -14.41 -12.03
C LEU A 121 4.77 -14.96 -12.28
N ILE A 122 5.73 -14.64 -11.41
CA ILE A 122 7.07 -15.22 -11.43
C ILE A 122 7.03 -16.44 -10.49
N PRO A 123 7.02 -17.68 -11.02
CA PRO A 123 7.00 -18.87 -10.18
C PRO A 123 8.27 -18.92 -9.33
N GLN A 124 8.15 -19.37 -8.08
CA GLN A 124 9.33 -19.75 -7.32
C GLN A 124 9.72 -21.18 -7.70
N GLU A 125 11.02 -21.40 -7.94
CA GLU A 125 11.58 -22.73 -7.98
C GLU A 125 11.42 -23.36 -6.60
N THR A 126 10.64 -24.44 -6.52
CA THR A 126 10.48 -25.20 -5.27
C THR A 126 11.78 -25.93 -4.99
N ILE A 127 12.40 -25.66 -3.85
CA ILE A 127 13.53 -26.44 -3.37
C ILE A 127 12.94 -27.64 -2.62
N GLU A 128 13.16 -28.86 -3.13
CA GLU A 128 12.82 -30.07 -2.37
C GLU A 128 13.70 -30.15 -1.13
N ILE A 129 13.09 -29.99 0.05
CA ILE A 129 13.77 -30.17 1.33
C ILE A 129 13.56 -31.61 1.79
N ASN A 130 14.67 -32.33 2.01
CA ASN A 130 14.66 -33.65 2.63
C ASN A 130 14.06 -33.56 4.05
N ARG A 131 13.01 -34.34 4.29
CA ARG A 131 12.32 -34.39 5.58
C ARG A 131 13.23 -34.99 6.64
N PRO A 132 13.36 -34.38 7.84
CA PRO A 132 13.86 -35.10 8.99
C PRO A 132 12.86 -36.22 9.33
N ILE A 133 13.26 -37.47 9.12
CA ILE A 133 12.46 -38.64 9.51
C ILE A 133 12.68 -38.87 11.01
N GLY A 134 11.64 -38.70 11.84
CA GLY A 134 11.70 -39.05 13.27
C GLY A 134 10.85 -38.19 14.20
N PRO A 135 10.91 -38.44 15.53
CA PRO A 135 10.06 -37.80 16.55
C PRO A 135 10.42 -36.33 16.83
N ARG A 136 11.50 -35.79 16.26
CA ARG A 136 11.91 -34.37 16.39
C ARG A 136 11.18 -33.45 15.40
N ARG A 137 9.88 -33.66 15.18
CA ARG A 137 9.04 -32.74 14.39
C ARG A 137 8.67 -31.54 15.26
N ASN A 138 9.14 -30.34 14.93
CA ASN A 138 8.77 -29.10 15.63
C ASN A 138 8.13 -28.08 14.67
N LYS A 139 7.40 -27.10 15.23
CA LYS A 139 6.69 -26.05 14.46
C LYS A 139 7.60 -25.27 13.51
N LEU A 140 8.87 -25.11 13.88
CA LEU A 140 9.87 -24.43 13.06
C LEU A 140 10.15 -25.22 11.75
N ALA A 141 10.26 -26.55 11.83
CA ALA A 141 10.44 -27.40 10.66
C ALA A 141 9.24 -27.32 9.68
N TYR A 142 8.00 -27.25 10.20
CA TYR A 142 6.82 -27.02 9.36
C TYR A 142 6.82 -25.65 8.69
N ASN A 143 7.15 -24.59 9.43
CA ASN A 143 7.19 -23.24 8.86
C ASN A 143 8.25 -23.12 7.75
N ILE A 144 9.42 -23.75 7.95
CA ILE A 144 10.47 -23.84 6.93
C ILE A 144 9.94 -24.63 5.72
N GLU A 145 9.42 -25.84 5.90
CA GLU A 145 8.88 -26.67 4.81
C GLU A 145 7.79 -25.93 4.02
N ASP A 146 6.84 -25.29 4.70
CA ASP A 146 5.76 -24.54 4.06
C ASP A 146 6.31 -23.35 3.26
N THR A 147 7.34 -22.66 3.77
CA THR A 147 7.99 -21.55 3.05
C THR A 147 8.66 -22.02 1.75
N PHE A 148 9.23 -23.22 1.71
CA PHE A 148 9.95 -23.75 0.53
C PHE A 148 9.06 -24.61 -0.40
N ARG A 149 7.95 -25.16 0.10
CA ARG A 149 6.94 -25.88 -0.71
C ARG A 149 5.86 -24.97 -1.28
N ASN A 150 5.58 -23.82 -0.66
CA ASN A 150 4.61 -22.88 -1.20
C ASN A 150 5.13 -22.30 -2.52
N ASN A 151 4.65 -22.89 -3.62
CA ASN A 151 4.89 -22.47 -4.99
C ASN A 151 4.11 -21.19 -5.37
N MET A 152 3.53 -20.49 -4.39
CA MET A 152 2.86 -19.23 -4.63
C MET A 152 3.90 -18.22 -5.08
N ALA A 153 3.69 -17.65 -6.26
CA ALA A 153 4.54 -16.59 -6.78
C ALA A 153 4.57 -15.43 -5.77
N ASN A 154 5.73 -15.17 -5.19
CA ASN A 154 5.94 -14.04 -4.28
C ASN A 154 6.09 -12.72 -5.04
N GLU A 155 6.22 -12.80 -6.37
CA GLU A 155 6.50 -11.67 -7.25
C GLU A 155 5.67 -11.82 -8.54
N TYR A 156 5.31 -10.68 -9.13
CA TYR A 156 4.74 -10.60 -10.46
C TYR A 156 5.53 -9.61 -11.31
N ARG A 157 5.59 -9.88 -12.61
CA ARG A 157 6.18 -8.99 -13.61
C ARG A 157 5.07 -8.26 -14.34
N VAL A 158 5.22 -6.95 -14.51
CA VAL A 158 4.42 -6.16 -15.45
C VAL A 158 5.07 -6.32 -16.83
N THR A 159 4.45 -7.10 -17.70
CA THR A 159 4.95 -7.39 -19.06
C THR A 159 4.48 -6.37 -20.08
N SER A 160 3.40 -5.66 -19.81
CA SER A 160 2.89 -4.58 -20.66
C SER A 160 2.33 -3.44 -19.81
N ILE A 161 3.09 -2.34 -19.70
CA ILE A 161 2.66 -1.13 -19.01
C ILE A 161 1.34 -0.59 -19.59
N PRO A 162 1.15 -0.48 -20.93
CA PRO A 162 -0.12 -0.02 -21.49
C PRO A 162 -1.32 -0.88 -21.08
N ALA A 163 -1.18 -2.21 -21.10
CA ALA A 163 -2.26 -3.11 -20.68
C ALA A 163 -2.54 -3.00 -19.17
N PHE A 164 -1.50 -2.89 -18.36
CA PHE A 164 -1.62 -2.69 -16.91
C PHE A 164 -2.36 -1.40 -16.57
N ILE A 165 -1.97 -0.29 -17.19
CA ILE A 165 -2.61 1.02 -17.00
C ILE A 165 -4.05 1.02 -17.51
N LYS A 166 -4.34 0.34 -18.63
CA LYS A 166 -5.72 0.15 -19.07
C LYS A 166 -6.54 -0.58 -18.01
N GLY A 167 -6.00 -1.68 -17.46
CA GLY A 167 -6.65 -2.41 -16.37
C GLY A 167 -6.90 -1.54 -15.14
N LEU A 168 -5.98 -0.64 -14.79
CA LEU A 168 -6.19 0.33 -13.72
C LEU A 168 -7.33 1.29 -14.03
N ARG A 169 -7.35 1.89 -15.22
CA ARG A 169 -8.44 2.80 -15.63
C ARG A 169 -9.80 2.10 -15.58
N ASP A 170 -9.89 0.88 -16.13
CA ASP A 170 -11.11 0.07 -16.12
C ASP A 170 -11.57 -0.18 -14.66
N MET A 171 -10.64 -0.45 -13.73
CA MET A 171 -10.95 -0.63 -12.31
C MET A 171 -11.43 0.63 -11.62
N TYR A 172 -10.81 1.78 -11.89
CA TYR A 172 -11.27 3.08 -11.37
C TYR A 172 -12.68 3.38 -11.88
N GLU A 173 -12.92 3.25 -13.19
CA GLU A 173 -14.21 3.51 -13.84
C GLU A 173 -15.32 2.60 -13.29
N LYS A 174 -15.03 1.31 -13.12
CA LYS A 174 -15.96 0.34 -12.48
C LYS A 174 -16.38 0.75 -11.08
N ASN A 175 -15.53 1.50 -10.37
CA ASN A 175 -15.80 2.05 -9.04
C ASN A 175 -16.26 3.52 -9.08
N LYS A 176 -16.68 4.02 -10.25
CA LYS A 176 -17.17 5.39 -10.47
C LYS A 176 -16.14 6.46 -10.10
N GLN A 177 -14.85 6.14 -10.24
CA GLN A 177 -13.76 7.07 -10.08
C GLN A 177 -13.01 7.23 -11.40
N THR A 178 -12.35 8.36 -11.59
CA THR A 178 -11.46 8.57 -12.72
C THR A 178 -10.02 8.40 -12.25
N LEU A 179 -9.21 7.65 -12.98
CA LEU A 179 -7.77 7.58 -12.72
C LEU A 179 -7.13 8.90 -13.18
N HIS A 180 -6.62 9.68 -12.23
CA HIS A 180 -5.94 10.93 -12.48
C HIS A 180 -4.60 10.69 -13.21
N PRO A 181 -4.25 11.49 -14.25
CA PRO A 181 -3.02 11.29 -15.01
C PRO A 181 -1.74 11.33 -14.17
N MET A 182 -1.68 12.14 -13.11
CA MET A 182 -0.52 12.09 -12.19
C MET A 182 -0.44 10.80 -11.39
N THR A 183 -1.57 10.25 -10.94
CA THR A 183 -1.58 8.95 -10.25
C THR A 183 -1.05 7.87 -11.18
N GLN A 184 -1.53 7.87 -12.43
CA GLN A 184 -1.04 6.96 -13.47
C GLN A 184 0.47 7.10 -13.65
N ARG A 185 0.98 8.32 -13.81
CA ARG A 185 2.42 8.59 -13.97
C ARG A 185 3.25 8.09 -12.79
N LEU A 186 2.76 8.23 -11.56
CA LEU A 186 3.48 7.73 -10.36
C LEU A 186 3.48 6.20 -10.31
N VAL A 187 2.40 5.55 -10.73
CA VAL A 187 2.35 4.09 -10.84
C VAL A 187 3.32 3.58 -11.91
N GLU A 188 3.34 4.19 -13.09
CA GLU A 188 4.27 3.86 -14.18
C GLU A 188 5.72 3.97 -13.69
N LYS A 189 6.08 5.10 -13.08
CA LYS A 189 7.42 5.31 -12.50
C LYS A 189 7.78 4.29 -11.43
N HIS A 190 6.84 3.91 -10.56
CA HIS A 190 7.08 2.89 -9.53
C HIS A 190 7.36 1.51 -10.16
N ILE A 191 6.61 1.14 -11.20
CA ILE A 191 6.85 -0.10 -11.95
C ILE A 191 8.23 -0.06 -12.61
N GLU A 192 8.57 1.03 -13.30
CA GLU A 192 9.87 1.22 -13.97
C GLU A 192 11.03 1.17 -12.97
N TYR A 193 10.91 1.84 -11.84
CA TYR A 193 11.94 1.88 -10.79
C TYR A 193 12.25 0.49 -10.23
N ASN A 194 11.25 -0.41 -10.17
CA ASN A 194 11.44 -1.79 -9.74
C ASN A 194 11.72 -2.74 -10.91
N GLY A 195 12.10 -2.23 -12.09
CA GLY A 195 12.45 -3.02 -13.26
C GLY A 195 11.31 -3.92 -13.76
N GLY A 196 10.07 -3.47 -13.55
CA GLY A 196 8.85 -4.18 -13.90
C GLY A 196 8.47 -5.33 -12.97
N ILE A 197 9.14 -5.54 -11.83
CA ILE A 197 8.88 -6.66 -10.91
C ILE A 197 8.36 -6.12 -9.59
N LEU A 198 7.24 -6.64 -9.10
CA LEU A 198 6.59 -6.18 -7.87
C LEU A 198 6.18 -7.37 -6.98
N PRO A 199 6.12 -7.22 -5.65
CA PRO A 199 5.77 -8.31 -4.75
C PRO A 199 4.25 -8.56 -4.74
N THR A 200 3.82 -9.82 -4.85
CA THR A 200 2.40 -10.20 -4.85
C THR A 200 1.71 -9.91 -3.52
N MET A 201 2.44 -10.02 -2.41
CA MET A 201 1.93 -9.69 -1.07
C MET A 201 1.57 -8.21 -0.91
N ALA A 202 2.15 -7.32 -1.72
CA ALA A 202 1.79 -5.90 -1.75
C ALA A 202 0.64 -5.61 -2.73
N GLY A 203 -0.03 -6.63 -3.26
CA GLY A 203 -1.17 -6.47 -4.16
C GLY A 203 -0.80 -5.81 -5.49
N ILE A 204 -1.84 -5.35 -6.21
CA ILE A 204 -1.69 -4.68 -7.49
C ILE A 204 -1.41 -3.19 -7.23
N ALA A 205 -0.27 -2.72 -7.73
CA ALA A 205 0.10 -1.32 -7.65
C ALA A 205 -0.99 -0.42 -8.25
N GLY A 206 -1.41 0.61 -7.52
CA GLY A 206 -2.44 1.56 -7.97
C GLY A 206 -3.87 1.28 -7.51
N LEU A 207 -4.19 0.08 -6.98
CA LEU A 207 -5.57 -0.26 -6.57
C LEU A 207 -5.86 -0.04 -5.08
N HIS A 208 -4.85 0.32 -4.30
CA HIS A 208 -4.93 0.41 -2.85
C HIS A 208 -5.65 1.68 -2.37
N ALA A 209 -6.25 1.61 -1.18
CA ALA A 209 -6.99 2.71 -0.58
C ALA A 209 -6.15 4.00 -0.48
N GLU A 210 -4.86 3.89 -0.14
CA GLU A 210 -3.97 5.06 -0.02
C GLU A 210 -3.72 5.73 -1.38
N VAL A 211 -3.59 4.93 -2.44
CA VAL A 211 -3.37 5.47 -3.80
C VAL A 211 -4.66 6.08 -4.36
N GLN A 212 -5.83 5.55 -3.99
CA GLN A 212 -7.11 6.19 -4.29
C GLN A 212 -7.27 7.54 -3.57
N ALA A 213 -6.85 7.63 -2.30
CA ALA A 213 -6.85 8.89 -1.56
C ALA A 213 -5.93 9.92 -2.25
N LEU A 214 -4.72 9.52 -2.66
CA LEU A 214 -3.82 10.37 -3.45
C LEU A 214 -4.44 10.80 -4.79
N ASN A 215 -5.11 9.88 -5.47
CA ASN A 215 -5.82 10.17 -6.72
C ASN A 215 -6.86 11.28 -6.54
N GLN A 216 -7.63 11.21 -5.46
CA GLN A 216 -8.63 12.22 -5.14
C GLN A 216 -8.00 13.56 -4.77
N ILE A 217 -6.89 13.56 -4.02
CA ILE A 217 -6.12 14.78 -3.73
C ILE A 217 -5.71 15.48 -5.03
N PHE A 218 -5.24 14.74 -6.04
CA PHE A 218 -4.88 15.35 -7.32
C PHE A 218 -6.09 15.91 -8.08
N MET A 219 -7.21 15.19 -8.09
CA MET A 219 -8.46 15.69 -8.68
C MET A 219 -8.90 17.00 -8.04
N THR A 220 -8.75 17.15 -6.71
CA THR A 220 -9.09 18.42 -6.03
C THR A 220 -8.13 19.57 -6.32
N ALA A 221 -6.95 19.26 -6.86
CA ALA A 221 -5.91 20.23 -7.18
C ALA A 221 -5.86 20.59 -8.68
N ASP A 222 -6.76 20.04 -9.49
CA ASP A 222 -6.90 20.43 -10.89
C ASP A 222 -7.46 21.85 -11.00
N GLN A 223 -6.93 22.61 -11.96
CA GLN A 223 -7.20 24.05 -12.13
C GLN A 223 -7.52 24.41 -13.59
N ASP A 224 -8.08 23.49 -14.38
CA ASP A 224 -8.30 23.67 -15.83
C ASP A 224 -7.03 24.09 -16.61
N GLU A 225 -5.87 23.70 -16.09
CA GLU A 225 -4.54 23.98 -16.62
C GLU A 225 -3.83 22.69 -17.01
N PRO A 226 -2.80 22.75 -17.89
CA PRO A 226 -1.95 21.60 -18.18
C PRO A 226 -1.39 20.95 -16.91
N LEU A 227 -1.11 19.66 -17.01
CA LEU A 227 -0.54 18.86 -15.93
C LEU A 227 0.81 19.42 -15.49
N ASN A 228 0.87 19.96 -14.27
CA ASN A 228 2.06 20.58 -13.69
C ASN A 228 2.57 19.79 -12.47
N PRO A 229 3.67 19.02 -12.59
CA PRO A 229 4.21 18.23 -11.49
C PRO A 229 4.51 19.02 -10.20
N ALA A 230 4.92 20.29 -10.31
CA ALA A 230 5.21 21.12 -9.14
C ALA A 230 3.93 21.48 -8.35
N ARG A 231 2.81 21.70 -9.05
CA ARG A 231 1.50 21.90 -8.42
C ARG A 231 1.12 20.68 -7.59
N TYR A 232 1.19 19.50 -8.17
CA TYR A 232 0.82 18.26 -7.47
C TYR A 232 1.80 17.90 -6.35
N ALA A 233 3.09 18.19 -6.48
CA ALA A 233 4.05 18.05 -5.39
C ALA A 233 3.72 18.99 -4.22
N LYS A 234 3.32 20.23 -4.49
CA LYS A 234 2.81 21.16 -3.47
C LYS A 234 1.53 20.63 -2.82
N THR A 235 0.59 20.12 -3.62
CA THR A 235 -0.65 19.52 -3.09
C THR A 235 -0.33 18.35 -2.15
N MET A 236 0.60 17.48 -2.53
CA MET A 236 1.08 16.38 -1.70
C MET A 236 1.69 16.87 -0.37
N LEU A 237 2.55 17.90 -0.40
CA LEU A 237 3.10 18.55 0.81
C LEU A 237 2.03 19.06 1.76
N GLN A 238 0.92 19.55 1.20
CA GLN A 238 -0.21 20.12 1.93
C GLN A 238 -1.26 19.07 2.32
N SER A 239 -0.97 17.78 2.12
CA SER A 239 -1.90 16.71 2.35
C SER A 239 -1.34 15.67 3.32
N SER A 240 -2.25 15.07 4.09
CA SER A 240 -1.95 13.95 4.98
C SER A 240 -2.89 12.80 4.65
N ILE A 241 -2.34 11.61 4.40
CA ILE A 241 -3.08 10.36 4.15
C ILE A 241 -2.94 9.47 5.37
N PHE A 242 -4.02 8.84 5.79
CA PHE A 242 -4.04 7.94 6.95
C PHE A 242 -4.85 6.69 6.63
N THR A 243 -4.40 5.56 7.18
CA THR A 243 -4.93 4.25 6.82
C THR A 243 -5.08 3.36 8.04
N LYS A 244 -6.24 2.70 8.17
CA LYS A 244 -6.51 1.68 9.18
C LYS A 244 -6.75 0.33 8.53
N ARG A 245 -6.39 -0.73 9.26
CA ARG A 245 -6.62 -2.11 8.80
C ARG A 245 -8.09 -2.49 9.00
N LEU A 246 -8.71 -3.12 8.00
CA LEU A 246 -10.09 -3.59 8.08
C LEU A 246 -10.24 -5.10 8.34
N THR A 247 -9.16 -5.86 8.20
CA THR A 247 -9.15 -7.33 8.34
C THR A 247 -8.10 -7.78 9.35
N THR A 248 -8.14 -9.07 9.72
CA THR A 248 -7.22 -9.76 10.65
C THR A 248 -7.40 -9.40 12.14
N ALA A 249 -6.56 -9.98 13.02
CA ALA A 249 -6.56 -9.71 14.46
C ALA A 249 -6.27 -8.24 14.82
N ASN A 250 -5.67 -7.49 13.90
CA ASN A 250 -5.27 -6.10 14.09
C ASN A 250 -6.24 -5.11 13.41
N ALA A 251 -7.50 -5.49 13.18
CA ALA A 251 -8.50 -4.59 12.62
C ALA A 251 -8.68 -3.35 13.51
N GLY A 252 -8.84 -2.17 12.88
CA GLY A 252 -8.95 -0.88 13.55
C GLY A 252 -7.60 -0.25 13.95
N GLN A 253 -6.48 -0.95 13.79
CA GLN A 253 -5.15 -0.41 14.05
C GLN A 253 -4.58 0.35 12.84
N ASP A 254 -3.60 1.22 13.07
CA ASP A 254 -2.83 1.89 12.01
C ASP A 254 -2.27 0.86 11.03
N PHE A 255 -2.42 1.15 9.74
CA PHE A 255 -1.92 0.31 8.66
C PHE A 255 -0.88 1.10 7.85
N PRO A 256 0.42 0.82 8.06
CA PRO A 256 1.46 1.46 7.28
C PRO A 256 1.35 1.11 5.79
N ALA A 257 1.67 2.08 4.94
CA ALA A 257 1.71 1.91 3.49
C ALA A 257 2.63 0.73 3.12
N CYS A 258 2.10 -0.17 2.28
CA CYS A 258 2.85 -1.30 1.74
C CYS A 258 3.92 -0.84 0.72
N HIS A 259 4.76 -1.76 0.23
CA HIS A 259 5.79 -1.43 -0.77
C HIS A 259 5.26 -0.64 -1.97
N ASN A 260 4.13 -1.05 -2.55
CA ASN A 260 3.54 -0.36 -3.70
C ASN A 260 3.06 1.04 -3.32
N CYS A 261 2.35 1.19 -2.20
CA CYS A 261 1.90 2.50 -1.73
C CYS A 261 3.07 3.43 -1.42
N SER A 262 4.08 2.96 -0.70
CA SER A 262 5.26 3.76 -0.34
C SER A 262 6.09 4.18 -1.56
N GLY A 263 6.14 3.34 -2.60
CA GLY A 263 6.85 3.66 -3.84
C GLY A 263 6.09 4.57 -4.80
N ILE A 264 4.75 4.59 -4.73
CA ILE A 264 3.90 5.51 -5.51
C ILE A 264 3.73 6.86 -4.79
N ILE A 265 3.44 6.80 -3.50
CA ILE A 265 3.22 7.94 -2.59
C ILE A 265 4.59 8.31 -2.00
N GLN A 266 5.56 8.63 -2.87
CA GLN A 266 6.85 9.12 -2.40
C GLN A 266 6.70 10.51 -1.77
N SER A 267 7.67 10.87 -0.93
CA SER A 267 7.84 12.24 -0.41
C SER A 267 7.61 13.23 -1.56
N PRO A 268 6.67 14.17 -1.40
CA PRO A 268 6.39 14.82 -0.12
C PRO A 268 5.04 14.52 0.56
N ALA A 269 4.24 13.56 0.08
CA ALA A 269 2.97 13.26 0.74
C ALA A 269 3.17 12.57 2.09
N ASN A 270 2.50 13.07 3.14
CA ASN A 270 2.59 12.50 4.47
C ASN A 270 1.61 11.33 4.63
N VAL A 271 2.07 10.09 4.45
CA VAL A 271 1.34 8.92 4.96
C VAL A 271 1.56 8.83 6.47
N ILE A 272 0.67 9.45 7.24
CA ILE A 272 0.91 9.65 8.68
C ILE A 272 0.88 8.34 9.45
N THR A 273 0.15 7.32 8.99
CA THR A 273 0.16 5.97 9.59
C THR A 273 1.41 5.17 9.25
N GLY A 274 2.34 5.76 8.51
CA GLY A 274 3.67 5.22 8.26
C GLY A 274 3.84 4.50 6.94
N THR A 275 5.10 4.13 6.68
CA THR A 275 5.52 3.31 5.54
C THR A 275 6.24 2.06 6.07
N VAL A 276 6.04 0.89 5.45
CA VAL A 276 6.82 -0.29 5.81
C VAL A 276 8.24 -0.20 5.24
N ASP A 277 9.25 -0.37 6.09
CA ASP A 277 10.64 -0.51 5.64
C ASP A 277 10.85 -1.86 4.93
N SER A 278 10.23 -2.93 5.43
CA SER A 278 10.74 -4.30 5.24
C SER A 278 10.14 -5.12 4.10
N ALA A 279 8.97 -4.75 3.55
CA ALA A 279 8.46 -5.42 2.34
C ALA A 279 9.05 -4.83 1.04
N GLY A 280 9.67 -3.64 1.12
CA GLY A 280 10.09 -2.88 -0.04
C GLY A 280 11.59 -2.61 -0.14
N SER A 281 12.27 -2.25 0.94
CA SER A 281 13.71 -1.97 0.89
C SER A 281 14.53 -3.23 0.58
N ASN A 282 14.18 -4.35 1.21
CA ASN A 282 14.79 -5.66 0.91
C ASN A 282 14.44 -6.13 -0.50
N PHE A 283 13.21 -5.87 -0.96
CA PHE A 283 12.76 -6.25 -2.30
C PHE A 283 13.49 -5.47 -3.39
N SER A 284 13.52 -4.13 -3.32
CA SER A 284 14.24 -3.30 -4.29
C SER A 284 15.76 -3.59 -4.27
N ALA A 285 16.34 -3.86 -3.09
CA ALA A 285 17.73 -4.29 -2.99
C ALA A 285 17.98 -5.68 -3.61
N GLN A 286 17.03 -6.61 -3.49
CA GLN A 286 17.09 -7.93 -4.14
C GLN A 286 16.94 -7.83 -5.66
N VAL A 287 16.02 -7.00 -6.16
CA VAL A 287 15.86 -6.71 -7.59
C VAL A 287 17.14 -6.11 -8.16
N ALA A 288 17.73 -5.11 -7.50
CA ALA A 288 19.00 -4.50 -7.92
C ALA A 288 20.16 -5.52 -7.96
N LYS A 289 20.22 -6.45 -7.00
CA LYS A 289 21.21 -7.55 -7.01
C LYS A 289 21.00 -8.51 -8.18
N ARG A 290 19.75 -8.88 -8.51
CA ARG A 290 19.44 -9.76 -9.65
C ARG A 290 19.79 -9.13 -11.00
N TYR A 291 19.52 -7.83 -11.17
CA TYR A 291 19.94 -7.11 -12.38
C TYR A 291 21.46 -7.11 -12.54
N ARG A 292 22.23 -6.91 -11.46
CA ARG A 292 23.69 -7.00 -11.51
C ARG A 292 24.20 -8.40 -11.87
N SER A 293 23.65 -9.45 -11.27
CA SER A 293 24.09 -10.82 -11.56
C SER A 293 23.78 -11.25 -12.99
N GLN A 294 22.66 -10.79 -13.57
CA GLN A 294 22.31 -11.03 -14.98
C GLN A 294 23.15 -10.21 -15.96
N SER A 295 23.60 -9.01 -15.56
CA SER A 295 24.50 -8.18 -16.39
C SER A 295 25.94 -8.70 -16.46
N LEU A 296 26.38 -9.47 -15.45
CA LEU A 296 27.72 -10.05 -15.36
C LEU A 296 27.84 -11.45 -16.00
N SER A 297 26.73 -11.98 -16.50
CA SER A 297 26.66 -13.30 -17.17
C SER A 297 26.50 -13.19 -18.69
N LYS A 298 26.84 -12.02 -19.25
CA LYS A 298 26.97 -11.77 -20.69
C LYS A 298 28.42 -11.47 -21.06
#